data_AF-Q47WT0-F1
#
_entry.id   AF-Q47WT0-F1
#
_cell.length_a   1.000
_cell.length_b   1.000
_cell.length_c   1.000
_cell.angle_alpha   90.00
_cell.angle_beta   90.00
_cell.angle_gamma   90.00
#
_symmetry.space_group_name_H-M   'P 1'
#
loop_
_entity.id
_entity.type
_entity.pdbx_description
1 polymer ?
#
loop_
_entity_poly.entity_id
_entity_poly.type
_entity_poly.pdbx_seq_one_letter_code
_entity_poly.pdbx_strand_id
1 'polypeptide(L)'
;MITIKRYPNRRLYDTTKSHYVNLDYIRELVIANEEFKIVDSKTNEDKTRSILIQIISEEETSEKQSLLTNTLLKRLICFYGNDNQDYLQQFLEQSLSAFIEHQDDILKLSSDINKNSPFGLFSSIVEQNMNMWTKFQKPTDKK
;
A
#
# COMPACT_ATOMS: atom_id res chain seq x y z
N MET A 1 9.67 7.64 -18.89
CA MET A 1 8.24 7.27 -18.85
C MET A 1 7.99 6.01 -19.66
N ILE A 2 7.52 4.95 -19.01
CA ILE A 2 7.19 3.66 -19.62
C ILE A 2 5.91 3.83 -20.47
N THR A 3 5.90 3.32 -21.70
CA THR A 3 4.69 3.34 -22.55
C THR A 3 4.20 1.93 -22.80
N ILE A 4 2.93 1.71 -22.52
CA ILE A 4 2.29 0.39 -22.65
C ILE A 4 1.17 0.51 -23.67
N LYS A 5 1.23 -0.32 -24.71
CA LYS A 5 0.19 -0.40 -25.75
C LYS A 5 -0.85 -1.44 -25.36
N ARG A 6 -2.11 -1.02 -25.31
CA ARG A 6 -3.26 -1.91 -25.15
C ARG A 6 -3.82 -2.31 -26.51
N TYR A 7 -3.94 -3.61 -26.75
CA TYR A 7 -4.52 -4.17 -27.95
C TYR A 7 -5.98 -4.62 -27.72
N PRO A 8 -6.81 -4.69 -28.78
CA PRO A 8 -8.22 -5.06 -28.66
C PRO A 8 -8.47 -6.43 -28.01
N ASN A 9 -7.53 -7.37 -28.16
CA ASN A 9 -7.57 -8.70 -27.55
C ASN A 9 -7.11 -8.71 -26.09
N ARG A 10 -7.21 -7.56 -25.39
CA ARG A 10 -6.78 -7.34 -24.00
C ARG A 10 -5.28 -7.50 -23.73
N ARG A 11 -4.45 -7.74 -24.75
CA ARG A 11 -2.99 -7.82 -24.56
C ARG A 11 -2.41 -6.44 -24.25
N LEU A 12 -1.45 -6.41 -23.35
CA LEU A 12 -0.64 -5.24 -23.03
C LEU A 12 0.80 -5.49 -23.50
N TYR A 13 1.43 -4.49 -24.08
CA TYR A 13 2.81 -4.56 -24.58
C TYR A 13 3.62 -3.38 -24.08
N ASP A 14 4.68 -3.63 -23.34
CA ASP A 14 5.62 -2.61 -22.90
C ASP A 14 6.58 -2.27 -24.05
N THR A 15 6.51 -1.05 -24.58
CA THR A 15 7.38 -0.63 -25.68
C THR A 15 8.82 -0.37 -25.24
N THR A 16 9.05 -0.19 -23.94
CA THR A 16 10.38 0.07 -23.35
C THR A 16 11.17 -1.23 -23.25
N LYS A 17 10.54 -2.29 -22.73
CA LYS A 17 11.16 -3.62 -22.58
C LYS A 17 10.87 -4.57 -23.74
N SER A 18 10.04 -4.14 -24.69
CA SER A 18 9.70 -4.87 -25.92
C SER A 18 9.10 -6.27 -25.69
N HIS A 19 8.28 -6.42 -24.66
CA HIS A 19 7.58 -7.68 -24.38
C HIS A 19 6.12 -7.47 -23.96
N TYR A 20 5.35 -8.55 -24.07
CA TYR A 20 3.98 -8.60 -23.56
C TYR A 20 3.99 -8.62 -22.03
N VAL A 21 3.00 -7.96 -21.44
CA VAL A 21 2.81 -7.82 -19.99
C VAL A 21 1.35 -8.10 -19.63
N ASN A 22 1.10 -8.36 -18.35
CA ASN A 22 -0.24 -8.55 -17.80
C ASN A 22 -0.58 -7.39 -16.83
N LEU A 23 -1.73 -7.46 -16.17
CA LEU A 23 -2.13 -6.45 -15.19
C LEU A 23 -1.27 -6.48 -13.93
N ASP A 24 -0.74 -7.65 -13.55
CA ASP A 24 0.17 -7.76 -12.41
C ASP A 24 1.43 -6.92 -12.60
N TYR A 25 2.01 -6.92 -13.80
CA TYR A 25 3.13 -6.05 -14.14
C TYR A 25 2.78 -4.55 -13.97
N ILE A 26 1.57 -4.15 -14.37
CA ILE A 26 1.12 -2.76 -14.17
C ILE A 26 1.02 -2.45 -12.67
N ARG A 27 0.49 -3.39 -11.88
CA ARG A 27 0.43 -3.26 -10.42
C ARG A 27 1.83 -3.07 -9.83
N GLU A 28 2.82 -3.86 -10.28
CA GLU A 28 4.21 -3.71 -9.87
C GLU A 28 4.77 -2.33 -10.19
N LEU A 29 4.47 -1.76 -11.37
CA LEU A 29 4.87 -0.39 -11.71
C LEU A 29 4.25 0.65 -10.77
N VAL A 30 2.97 0.50 -10.42
CA VAL A 30 2.29 1.38 -9.46
C VAL A 30 2.94 1.29 -8.07
N ILE A 31 3.22 0.07 -7.59
CA ILE A 31 3.86 -0.16 -6.28
C ILE A 31 5.28 0.41 -6.26
N ALA A 32 6.01 0.28 -7.37
CA ALA A 32 7.35 0.84 -7.54
C ALA A 32 7.34 2.38 -7.72
N ASN A 33 6.17 3.01 -7.78
CA ASN A 33 5.98 4.43 -8.04
C ASN A 33 6.66 4.89 -9.35
N GLU A 34 6.62 4.03 -10.38
CA GLU A 34 7.20 4.29 -11.70
C GLU A 34 6.21 5.08 -12.58
N GLU A 35 6.73 6.03 -13.36
CA GLU A 35 5.90 6.77 -14.31
C GLU A 35 5.61 5.95 -15.57
N PHE A 36 4.33 5.68 -15.82
CA PHE A 36 3.89 5.00 -17.02
C PHE A 36 2.62 5.60 -17.62
N LYS A 37 2.40 5.30 -18.91
CA LYS A 37 1.17 5.62 -19.63
C LYS A 37 0.69 4.41 -20.41
N ILE A 38 -0.62 4.18 -20.40
CA ILE A 38 -1.25 3.12 -21.20
C ILE A 38 -2.04 3.76 -22.32
N VAL A 39 -1.72 3.41 -23.55
CA VAL A 39 -2.37 3.95 -24.76
C VAL A 39 -3.03 2.85 -25.58
N ASP A 40 -4.18 3.15 -26.17
CA ASP A 40 -4.80 2.25 -27.14
C ASP A 40 -3.93 2.14 -28.40
N SER A 41 -3.63 0.91 -28.81
CA SER A 41 -2.76 0.64 -29.97
C SER A 41 -3.30 1.12 -31.32
N LYS A 42 -4.62 1.35 -31.44
CA LYS A 42 -5.27 1.81 -32.66
C LYS A 42 -5.54 3.31 -32.63
N THR A 43 -6.10 3.81 -31.53
CA THR A 43 -6.57 5.20 -31.44
C THR A 43 -5.56 6.14 -30.79
N ASN A 44 -4.51 5.61 -30.14
CA ASN A 44 -3.60 6.37 -29.27
C ASN A 44 -4.28 7.10 -28.09
N GLU A 45 -5.54 6.77 -27.79
CA GLU A 45 -6.23 7.31 -26.62
C GLU A 45 -5.57 6.84 -25.32
N ASP A 46 -5.52 7.73 -24.32
CA ASP A 46 -5.06 7.38 -22.99
C ASP A 46 -6.09 6.48 -22.29
N LYS A 47 -5.67 5.26 -21.95
CA LYS A 47 -6.47 4.26 -21.24
C LYS A 47 -5.94 3.99 -19.82
N THR A 48 -5.02 4.80 -19.32
CA THR A 48 -4.38 4.63 -18.01
C THR A 48 -5.41 4.54 -16.90
N ARG A 49 -6.34 5.51 -16.82
CA ARG A 49 -7.42 5.52 -15.82
C ARG A 49 -8.28 4.26 -15.87
N SER A 50 -8.66 3.81 -17.07
CA SER A 50 -9.50 2.63 -17.23
C SER A 50 -8.81 1.36 -16.74
N ILE A 51 -7.51 1.22 -16.96
CA ILE A 51 -6.75 0.05 -16.49
C ILE A 51 -6.52 0.11 -14.99
N LEU A 52 -6.25 1.28 -14.41
CA LEU A 52 -6.12 1.43 -12.96
C LEU A 52 -7.41 1.03 -12.23
N ILE A 53 -8.58 1.45 -12.74
CA ILE A 53 -9.88 1.02 -12.21
C ILE A 53 -10.05 -0.51 -12.31
N GLN A 54 -9.64 -1.10 -13.44
CA GLN A 54 -9.68 -2.55 -13.62
C GLN A 54 -8.82 -3.27 -12.58
N ILE A 55 -7.59 -2.81 -12.33
CA ILE A 55 -6.69 -3.40 -11.32
C ILE A 55 -7.34 -3.34 -9.93
N ILE A 56 -7.86 -2.17 -9.54
CA ILE A 56 -8.57 -2.01 -8.25
C ILE A 56 -9.74 -3.00 -8.15
N SER A 57 -10.53 -3.15 -9.21
CA SER A 57 -11.66 -4.09 -9.24
C SER A 57 -11.22 -5.54 -9.09
N GLU A 58 -10.09 -5.94 -9.68
CA GLU A 58 -9.56 -7.31 -9.56
C GLU A 58 -9.02 -7.58 -8.14
N GLU A 59 -8.34 -6.61 -7.53
CA GLU A 59 -7.86 -6.71 -6.14
C GLU A 59 -9.01 -6.88 -5.14
N GLU A 60 -10.09 -6.11 -5.28
CA GLU A 60 -11.25 -6.17 -4.39
C GLU A 60 -12.03 -7.49 -4.49
N THR A 61 -11.91 -8.21 -5.61
CA THR A 61 -12.51 -9.56 -5.77
C THR A 61 -11.64 -10.69 -5.23
N SER A 62 -10.37 -10.42 -4.95
CA SER A 62 -9.44 -11.41 -4.39
C SER A 62 -9.67 -11.58 -2.89
N GLU A 63 -9.46 -12.79 -2.34
CA GLU A 63 -9.82 -13.18 -0.96
C GLU A 63 -9.12 -12.40 0.19
N LYS A 64 -8.31 -11.39 -0.14
CA LYS A 64 -7.70 -10.48 0.84
C LYS A 64 -8.72 -9.41 1.23
N GLN A 65 -8.67 -8.94 2.47
CA GLN A 65 -9.59 -7.93 3.01
C GLN A 65 -9.85 -6.79 2.01
N SER A 66 -11.07 -6.72 1.48
CA SER A 66 -11.58 -5.65 0.62
C SER A 66 -11.42 -4.30 1.32
N LEU A 67 -10.72 -3.38 0.68
CA LEU A 67 -10.51 -2.02 1.19
C LEU A 67 -11.77 -1.18 0.94
N LEU A 68 -12.42 -1.39 -0.21
CA LEU A 68 -13.58 -0.61 -0.65
C LEU A 68 -14.89 -1.19 -0.13
N THR A 69 -15.22 -0.86 1.12
CA THR A 69 -16.52 -1.23 1.71
C THR A 69 -17.71 -0.78 0.85
N ASN A 70 -18.82 -1.50 0.93
CA ASN A 70 -20.09 -1.12 0.27
C ASN A 70 -20.53 0.31 0.59
N THR A 71 -20.28 0.78 1.82
CA THR A 71 -20.56 2.16 2.22
C THR A 71 -19.70 3.13 1.43
N LEU A 72 -18.39 2.88 1.33
CA LEU A 72 -17.46 3.74 0.59
C LEU A 72 -17.81 3.76 -0.91
N LEU A 73 -18.07 2.61 -1.52
CA LEU A 73 -18.47 2.50 -2.93
C LEU A 73 -19.74 3.30 -3.23
N LYS A 74 -20.79 3.18 -2.40
CA LYS A 74 -22.01 3.96 -2.57
C LYS A 74 -21.77 5.46 -2.45
N ARG A 75 -20.91 5.89 -1.51
CA ARG A 75 -20.53 7.30 -1.36
C ARG A 75 -19.79 7.79 -2.60
N LEU A 76 -18.78 7.05 -3.07
CA LEU A 76 -18.05 7.34 -4.31
C LEU A 76 -19.01 7.52 -5.50
N ILE A 77 -19.99 6.63 -5.67
CA ILE A 77 -21.00 6.74 -6.75
C ILE A 77 -21.85 7.99 -6.60
N CYS A 78 -22.37 8.29 -5.39
CA CYS A 78 -23.16 9.49 -5.16
C CYS A 78 -22.38 10.78 -5.47
N PHE A 79 -21.07 10.79 -5.22
CA PHE A 79 -20.25 11.96 -5.48
C PHE A 79 -20.13 12.30 -6.97
N TYR A 80 -20.10 11.30 -7.86
CA TYR A 80 -20.17 11.54 -9.30
C TYR A 80 -21.51 12.16 -9.75
N GLY A 81 -22.54 12.17 -8.89
CA GLY A 81 -23.85 12.76 -9.17
C GLY A 81 -24.07 14.18 -8.64
N ASN A 82 -23.10 14.77 -7.91
CA ASN A 82 -23.21 16.12 -7.35
C ASN A 82 -22.31 17.11 -8.11
N ASP A 83 -22.73 18.37 -8.20
CA ASP A 83 -22.04 19.43 -8.96
C ASP A 83 -20.68 19.90 -8.38
N ASN A 84 -20.29 19.44 -7.19
CA ASN A 84 -19.07 19.84 -6.49
C ASN A 84 -17.98 18.74 -6.49
N GLN A 85 -17.66 18.17 -7.66
CA GLN A 85 -16.71 17.04 -7.78
C GLN A 85 -15.27 17.42 -7.40
N ASP A 86 -14.83 18.63 -7.74
CA ASP A 86 -13.44 19.08 -7.59
C ASP A 86 -12.98 19.18 -6.12
N TYR A 87 -13.89 19.58 -5.23
CA TYR A 87 -13.58 19.72 -3.80
C TYR A 87 -13.30 18.37 -3.14
N LEU A 88 -14.07 17.35 -3.49
CA LEU A 88 -13.89 16.01 -2.94
C LEU A 88 -12.61 15.36 -3.46
N GLN A 89 -12.28 15.54 -4.74
CA GLN A 89 -11.03 14.99 -5.29
C GLN A 89 -9.82 15.49 -4.49
N GLN A 90 -9.72 16.81 -4.30
CA GLN A 90 -8.64 17.41 -3.50
C GLN A 90 -8.66 16.92 -2.05
N PHE A 91 -9.84 16.82 -1.44
CA PHE A 91 -9.97 16.33 -0.07
C PHE A 91 -9.52 14.86 0.09
N LEU A 92 -9.88 13.98 -0.84
CA LEU A 92 -9.48 12.58 -0.82
C LEU A 92 -7.97 12.42 -1.05
N GLU A 93 -7.40 13.17 -1.99
CA GLU A 93 -5.95 13.17 -2.25
C GLU A 93 -5.16 13.63 -1.00
N GLN A 94 -5.60 14.71 -0.35
CA GLN A 94 -4.98 15.20 0.88
C GLN A 94 -5.14 14.23 2.05
N SER A 95 -6.34 13.69 2.25
CA SER A 95 -6.63 12.75 3.34
C SER A 95 -5.84 11.46 3.19
N LEU A 96 -5.71 10.93 1.97
CA LEU A 96 -4.93 9.73 1.70
C LEU A 96 -3.43 10.00 1.87
N SER A 97 -2.93 11.15 1.40
CA SER A 97 -1.53 11.55 1.57
C SER A 97 -1.17 11.67 3.06
N ALA A 98 -2.01 12.34 3.85
CA ALA A 98 -1.83 12.46 5.30
C ALA A 98 -1.89 11.10 6.00
N PHE A 99 -2.79 10.19 5.57
CA PHE A 99 -2.85 8.84 6.12
C PHE A 99 -1.58 8.05 5.85
N ILE A 100 -1.03 8.12 4.63
CA ILE A 100 0.23 7.45 4.27
C ILE A 100 1.41 8.03 5.07
N GLU A 101 1.50 9.35 5.18
CA GLU A 101 2.56 10.02 5.96
C GLU A 101 2.54 9.60 7.43
N HIS A 102 1.35 9.52 8.04
CA HIS A 102 1.19 9.11 9.43
C HIS A 102 1.24 7.59 9.65
N GLN A 103 1.17 6.75 8.61
CA GLN A 103 1.26 5.30 8.77
C GLN A 103 2.61 4.89 9.37
N ASP A 104 3.71 5.51 8.92
CA ASP A 104 5.04 5.26 9.45
C ASP A 104 5.16 5.68 10.92
N ASP A 105 4.56 6.79 11.30
CA ASP A 105 4.57 7.29 12.68
C ASP A 105 3.70 6.45 13.61
N ILE A 106 2.55 5.96 13.14
CA ILE A 106 1.69 5.05 13.90
C ILE A 106 2.39 3.69 14.08
N LEU A 107 3.05 3.17 13.05
CA LEU A 107 3.82 1.93 13.15
C LEU A 107 5.00 2.09 14.12
N LYS A 108 5.76 3.19 14.03
CA LYS A 108 6.85 3.51 14.98
C LYS A 108 6.34 3.67 16.40
N LEU A 109 5.27 4.44 16.60
CA LEU A 109 4.64 4.63 17.91
C LEU A 109 4.12 3.31 18.46
N SER A 110 3.55 2.40 17.65
CA SER A 110 3.14 1.07 18.13
C SER A 110 4.31 0.18 18.56
N SER A 111 5.43 0.27 17.85
CA SER A 111 6.67 -0.46 18.18
C SER A 111 7.34 0.11 19.43
N ASP A 112 7.28 1.42 19.63
CA ASP A 112 7.76 2.12 20.83
C ASP A 112 6.79 2.02 22.00
N ILE A 113 5.47 1.91 21.76
CA ILE A 113 4.48 1.58 22.79
C ILE A 113 4.78 0.20 23.35
N ASN A 114 5.32 -0.76 22.59
CA ASN A 114 5.71 -2.04 23.18
C ASN A 114 6.88 -1.90 24.19
N LYS A 115 7.70 -0.85 24.08
CA LYS A 115 8.79 -0.53 25.04
C LYS A 115 8.34 0.44 26.15
N ASN A 116 7.44 1.38 25.83
CA ASN A 116 6.97 2.43 26.73
C ASN A 116 5.59 2.16 27.35
N SER A 117 4.94 1.05 27.00
CA SER A 117 3.74 0.55 27.68
C SER A 117 4.09 0.05 29.08
N PRO A 118 3.18 0.19 30.07
CA PRO A 118 3.38 -0.37 31.41
C PRO A 118 3.81 -1.84 31.42
N PHE A 119 3.38 -2.64 30.43
CA PHE A 119 3.81 -4.03 30.29
C PHE A 119 5.25 -4.18 29.76
N GLY A 120 5.67 -3.31 28.84
CA GLY A 120 7.03 -3.26 28.29
C GLY A 120 8.08 -2.78 29.31
N LEU A 121 7.69 -1.84 30.17
CA LEU A 121 8.51 -1.41 31.30
C LEU A 121 8.67 -2.54 32.32
N PHE A 122 7.59 -3.29 32.60
CA PHE A 122 7.62 -4.44 33.51
C PHE A 122 8.52 -5.56 32.98
N SER A 123 8.41 -5.94 31.70
CA SER A 123 9.26 -6.97 31.10
C SER A 123 10.74 -6.58 31.12
N SER A 124 11.05 -5.30 30.85
CA SER A 124 12.42 -4.78 30.91
C SER A 124 13.02 -4.85 32.32
N ILE A 125 12.24 -4.57 33.36
CA ILE A 125 12.69 -4.68 34.77
C ILE A 125 12.94 -6.14 35.15
N VAL A 126 12.05 -7.06 34.75
CA VAL A 126 12.20 -8.50 35.04
C VAL A 126 13.44 -9.07 34.35
N GLU A 127 13.68 -8.70 33.09
CA GLU A 127 14.84 -9.15 32.31
C GLU A 127 16.15 -8.58 32.89
N GLN A 128 16.18 -7.30 33.27
CA GLN A 128 17.33 -6.70 33.94
C GLN A 128 17.66 -7.42 35.25
N ASN A 129 16.64 -7.76 36.04
CA ASN A 129 16.82 -8.47 37.30
C ASN A 129 17.37 -9.88 37.05
N MET A 130 16.71 -10.69 36.21
CA MET A 130 17.16 -12.04 35.85
C MET A 130 18.61 -12.09 35.33
N ASN A 131 19.01 -11.10 34.53
CA ASN A 131 20.39 -10.98 34.04
C ASN A 131 21.42 -10.66 35.13
N MET A 132 21.02 -9.96 36.19
CA MET A 132 21.87 -9.74 37.38
C MET A 132 22.03 -11.05 38.15
N TRP A 133 20.94 -11.76 38.44
CA TRP A 133 20.97 -13.04 39.17
C TRP A 133 21.78 -14.13 38.44
N THR A 134 21.65 -14.23 37.11
CA THR A 134 22.42 -15.19 36.30
C THR A 134 23.91 -14.87 36.24
N LYS A 135 24.30 -13.58 36.26
CA LYS A 135 25.70 -13.17 36.39
C LYS A 135 26.30 -13.55 37.75
N PHE A 136 25.51 -13.53 38.81
CA PHE A 136 25.92 -14.00 40.14
C PHE A 136 25.92 -15.53 40.27
N GLN A 137 25.22 -16.26 39.39
CA GLN A 137 25.20 -17.72 39.36
C GLN A 137 26.21 -18.36 38.40
N LYS A 138 26.99 -17.59 37.63
CA LYS A 138 28.06 -18.19 36.82
C LYS A 138 29.04 -18.91 37.76
N PRO A 139 29.24 -20.23 37.59
CA PRO A 139 30.04 -21.02 38.50
C PRO A 139 31.50 -20.53 38.41
N THR A 140 32.12 -20.40 39.58
CA THR A 140 33.58 -20.36 39.71
C THR A 140 34.14 -21.67 39.17
N ASP A 141 34.38 -21.72 37.86
CA ASP A 141 35.34 -22.63 37.29
C ASP A 141 36.71 -22.27 37.88
N LYS A 142 37.29 -23.19 38.65
CA LYS A 142 38.67 -23.66 38.41
C LYS A 142 39.13 -24.70 39.44
N LYS A 143 39.59 -25.80 38.85
CA LYS A 143 40.73 -26.67 39.22
C LYS A 143 40.57 -27.61 40.41
#